data_AF-A0A158QU79-F1
#
_entry.id   AF-A0A158QU79-F1
#
_cell.length_a   1.000
_cell.length_b   1.000
_cell.length_c   1.000
_cell.angle_alpha   90.00
_cell.angle_beta   90.00
_cell.angle_gamma   90.00
#
_symmetry.space_group_name_H-M   'P 1'
#
loop_
_entity.id
_entity.type
_entity.pdbx_description
1 polymer ?
#
loop_
_entity_poly.entity_id
_entity_poly.type
_entity_poly.pdbx_seq_one_letter_code
_entity_poly.pdbx_strand_id
1 'polypeptide(L)'
;MCDYDRLKVVVAGDSGVGKTAFVHLLCYGEALLNPSWTVGCSVELTIFPRPRGDLGGAQVKAEERFFVEFWDIGGSARHANTRSVFYDGLHGIILVHDLTNKKSETNLKKWLAELTSRSSQLRVVCHSADSDRGVGSAARPFSSPPVLVVGTKLDQVRGPLSSHNRTPSSSRVPWRGLRTLTASGMQSESFAAEHGFPEILLNCNASSSLAEQSYNECAISSFLHQVVRFKKFHGCGDVRESDDPSFPVSLIPTASTSPLCSRFGGAVTYRMSNTFALNPFSVFSFGSHSVGIVSGIINVLIFISLARDKPCVASILCAIGCYISIYPGYLMLAVLSQCRTKKSLLQSIAMFVFFLTGLLLTTYFVEHNWDFLKHSYLSNIYALDTTPNLGIFWYMYVEMFSHFNVFFVWTMQLIIFCTCFALFLRFYDDPLFLALLLTMTTGVLKPYNSMSEFGCSLAIAMQWRHLFKYFRNVLVLGVMVTVALILAPLFFFTWLHTSTSNANFYFSASLMVGVVRVQLISQLASAYLRGQFHKKFGSNPRLSTGAKVVPCIRS
;
A
#
# COMPACT_ATOMS: atom_id res chain seq x y z
N MET A 1 -13.39 11.12 -14.21
CA MET A 1 -11.95 11.04 -14.55
C MET A 1 -11.79 9.82 -15.44
N CYS A 2 -11.37 10.03 -16.70
CA CYS A 2 -11.25 8.98 -17.71
C CYS A 2 -10.31 7.86 -17.20
N ASP A 3 -10.83 6.64 -17.11
CA ASP A 3 -10.03 5.47 -16.76
C ASP A 3 -9.15 5.12 -17.96
N TYR A 4 -7.84 5.13 -17.76
CA TYR A 4 -6.88 4.93 -18.82
C TYR A 4 -6.59 3.43 -18.95
N ASP A 5 -6.59 2.91 -20.18
CA ASP A 5 -6.29 1.51 -20.43
C ASP A 5 -4.82 1.20 -20.09
N ARG A 6 -4.60 0.28 -19.14
CA ARG A 6 -3.26 -0.18 -18.75
C ARG A 6 -2.81 -1.39 -19.56
N LEU A 7 -1.56 -1.41 -20.00
CA LEU A 7 -0.92 -2.52 -20.70
C LEU A 7 0.25 -3.02 -19.85
N LYS A 8 0.20 -4.28 -19.40
CA LYS A 8 1.29 -4.89 -18.64
C LYS A 8 2.25 -5.61 -19.58
N VAL A 9 3.47 -5.10 -19.70
CA VAL A 9 4.57 -5.68 -20.49
C VAL A 9 5.68 -6.13 -19.55
N VAL A 10 6.06 -7.41 -19.64
CA VAL A 10 7.12 -7.98 -18.79
C VAL A 10 8.46 -7.94 -19.51
N VAL A 11 9.50 -7.46 -18.84
CA VAL A 11 10.88 -7.42 -19.34
C VAL A 11 11.71 -8.46 -18.59
N ALA A 12 12.19 -9.47 -19.31
CA ALA A 12 12.88 -10.63 -18.74
C ALA A 12 14.24 -10.88 -19.42
N GLY A 13 15.18 -11.45 -18.67
CA GLY A 13 16.55 -11.70 -19.13
C GLY A 13 17.55 -11.80 -17.97
N ASP A 14 18.77 -12.25 -18.26
CA ASP A 14 19.80 -12.49 -17.24
C ASP A 14 20.24 -11.23 -16.49
N SER A 15 20.83 -11.39 -15.31
CA SER A 15 21.38 -10.25 -14.56
C SER A 15 22.54 -9.60 -15.33
N GLY A 16 22.58 -8.27 -15.40
CA GLY A 16 23.67 -7.52 -16.06
C GLY A 16 23.55 -7.34 -17.58
N VAL A 17 22.46 -7.82 -18.21
CA VAL A 17 22.19 -7.62 -19.64
C VAL A 17 21.62 -6.23 -19.98
N GLY A 18 21.44 -5.33 -19.02
CA GLY A 18 20.96 -3.96 -19.31
C GLY A 18 19.45 -3.77 -19.40
N LYS A 19 18.63 -4.66 -18.81
CA LYS A 19 17.15 -4.51 -18.75
C LYS A 19 16.70 -3.16 -18.19
N THR A 20 17.21 -2.79 -17.02
CA THR A 20 16.85 -1.53 -16.34
C THR A 20 17.26 -0.32 -17.16
N ALA A 21 18.45 -0.35 -17.78
CA ALA A 21 18.90 0.73 -18.68
C ALA A 21 18.03 0.83 -19.94
N PHE A 22 17.56 -0.30 -20.48
CA PHE A 22 16.64 -0.32 -21.62
C PHE A 22 15.26 0.23 -21.26
N VAL A 23 14.68 -0.18 -20.13
CA VAL A 23 13.37 0.32 -19.68
C VAL A 23 13.43 1.82 -19.39
N HIS A 24 14.47 2.28 -18.69
CA HIS A 24 14.69 3.70 -18.44
C HIS A 24 14.79 4.52 -19.74
N LEU A 25 15.55 4.02 -20.71
CA LEU A 25 15.70 4.69 -22.01
C LEU A 25 14.36 4.75 -22.76
N LEU A 26 13.54 3.72 -22.66
CA LEU A 26 12.22 3.67 -23.29
C LEU A 26 11.21 4.59 -22.59
N CYS A 27 11.30 4.77 -21.28
CA CYS A 27 10.37 5.59 -20.51
C CYS A 27 10.71 7.09 -20.52
N TYR A 28 11.99 7.43 -20.46
CA TYR A 28 12.46 8.81 -20.28
C TYR A 28 13.20 9.40 -21.49
N GLY A 29 13.59 8.56 -22.47
CA GLY A 29 14.40 9.01 -23.61
C GLY A 29 15.87 9.32 -23.27
N GLU A 30 16.29 9.09 -22.02
CA GLU A 30 17.63 9.37 -21.52
C GLU A 30 18.38 8.10 -21.11
N ALA A 31 19.70 8.09 -21.34
CA ALA A 31 20.57 6.98 -21.00
C ALA A 31 20.90 6.94 -19.50
N LEU A 32 20.80 5.75 -18.90
CA LEU A 32 21.13 5.52 -17.50
C LEU A 32 22.59 5.03 -17.35
N LEU A 33 23.49 5.91 -16.92
CA LEU A 33 24.94 5.61 -16.83
C LEU A 33 25.31 4.66 -15.68
N ASN A 34 24.60 4.73 -14.54
CA ASN A 34 24.91 3.96 -13.33
C ASN A 34 23.68 3.19 -12.81
N PRO A 35 23.26 2.09 -13.47
CA PRO A 35 22.15 1.27 -12.99
C PRO A 35 22.55 0.52 -11.70
N SER A 36 21.72 0.66 -10.65
CA SER A 36 21.85 -0.15 -9.43
C SER A 36 21.32 -1.58 -9.66
N TRP A 37 21.64 -2.51 -8.75
CA TRP A 37 21.14 -3.89 -8.86
C TRP A 37 19.64 -3.97 -8.56
N THR A 38 18.85 -4.47 -9.51
CA THR A 38 17.40 -4.67 -9.32
C THR A 38 17.12 -5.84 -8.37
N VAL A 39 16.57 -5.53 -7.20
CA VAL A 39 16.10 -6.51 -6.21
C VAL A 39 14.61 -6.76 -6.41
N GLY A 40 14.22 -7.98 -6.80
CA GLY A 40 12.82 -8.33 -7.02
C GLY A 40 12.29 -7.86 -8.38
N CYS A 41 11.47 -6.80 -8.40
CA CYS A 41 10.85 -6.24 -9.60
C CYS A 41 10.73 -4.71 -9.51
N SER A 42 11.09 -4.00 -10.59
CA SER A 42 10.85 -2.57 -10.77
C SER A 42 9.76 -2.34 -11.82
N VAL A 43 8.91 -1.32 -11.64
CA VAL A 43 7.84 -0.98 -12.57
C VAL A 43 8.00 0.46 -13.02
N GLU A 44 8.16 0.66 -14.33
CA GLU A 44 8.19 1.99 -14.96
C GLU A 44 6.96 2.17 -15.87
N LEU A 45 6.53 3.42 -16.02
CA LEU A 45 5.29 3.78 -16.69
C LEU A 45 5.56 4.73 -17.86
N THR A 46 5.01 4.42 -19.04
CA THR A 46 5.05 5.31 -20.21
C THR A 46 3.66 5.46 -20.82
N ILE A 47 3.38 6.63 -21.37
CA ILE A 47 2.15 6.90 -22.10
C ILE A 47 2.41 6.60 -23.58
N PHE A 48 1.71 5.61 -24.13
CA PHE A 48 1.79 5.31 -25.56
C PHE A 48 0.59 5.92 -26.31
N PRO A 49 0.82 6.88 -27.23
CA PRO A 49 -0.23 7.46 -28.05
C PRO A 49 -0.63 6.52 -29.19
N ARG A 50 -1.92 6.49 -29.52
CA ARG A 50 -2.42 5.72 -30.67
C ARG A 50 -2.22 6.51 -31.96
N PRO A 51 -1.57 5.98 -33.01
CA PRO A 51 -1.61 6.55 -34.35
C PRO A 51 -3.04 6.59 -34.91
N ARG A 52 -3.34 7.75 -35.49
CA ARG A 52 -4.55 8.10 -36.22
C ARG A 52 -4.75 7.08 -37.35
N GLY A 53 -5.83 6.29 -37.28
CA GLY A 53 -6.19 5.40 -38.37
C GLY A 53 -6.81 6.20 -39.51
N ASP A 54 -6.02 6.58 -40.51
CA ASP A 54 -6.53 6.99 -41.81
C ASP A 54 -6.94 5.72 -42.58
N LEU A 55 -8.19 5.30 -42.40
CA LEU A 55 -8.90 4.40 -43.32
C LEU A 55 -10.41 4.52 -43.06
N GLY A 56 -11.08 5.32 -43.89
CA GLY A 56 -12.52 5.22 -44.16
C GLY A 56 -13.45 5.92 -43.16
N GLY A 57 -13.69 7.21 -43.40
CA GLY A 57 -14.94 7.94 -43.12
C GLY A 57 -15.90 7.39 -42.06
N ALA A 58 -15.53 7.47 -40.78
CA ALA A 58 -16.49 7.46 -39.67
C ALA A 58 -15.89 8.27 -38.52
N GLN A 59 -16.75 9.05 -37.84
CA GLN A 59 -16.42 10.05 -36.83
C GLN A 59 -15.19 9.74 -35.95
N VAL A 60 -14.33 10.76 -35.83
CA VAL A 60 -13.09 10.80 -35.04
C VAL A 60 -13.37 10.43 -33.59
N LYS A 61 -13.10 9.15 -33.25
CA LYS A 61 -13.05 8.67 -31.86
C LYS A 61 -11.76 9.16 -31.22
N ALA A 62 -11.86 9.70 -30.01
CA ALA A 62 -10.79 10.32 -29.24
C ALA A 62 -9.49 9.49 -29.21
N GLU A 63 -8.35 10.20 -29.11
CA GLU A 63 -7.01 9.67 -28.93
C GLU A 63 -6.94 8.83 -27.63
N GLU A 64 -7.21 7.52 -27.74
CA GLU A 64 -7.06 6.58 -26.62
C GLU A 64 -5.57 6.47 -26.25
N ARG A 65 -5.19 7.04 -25.11
CA ARG A 65 -3.85 6.93 -24.54
C ARG A 65 -3.77 5.71 -23.64
N PHE A 66 -2.79 4.85 -23.87
CA PHE A 66 -2.55 3.67 -23.05
C PHE A 66 -1.40 3.94 -22.07
N PHE A 67 -1.57 3.56 -20.81
CA PHE A 67 -0.45 3.49 -19.87
C PHE A 67 0.22 2.13 -20.02
N VAL A 68 1.45 2.12 -20.53
CA VAL A 68 2.26 0.91 -20.60
C VAL A 68 3.04 0.80 -19.30
N GLU A 69 2.84 -0.30 -18.58
CA GLU A 69 3.61 -0.67 -17.39
C GLU A 69 4.68 -1.68 -17.82
N PHE A 70 5.95 -1.27 -17.73
CA PHE A 70 7.10 -2.13 -17.97
C PHE A 70 7.57 -2.73 -16.65
N TRP A 71 7.41 -4.04 -16.52
CA TRP A 71 7.81 -4.80 -15.34
C TRP A 71 9.21 -5.37 -15.56
N ASP A 72 10.25 -4.68 -15.07
CA ASP A 72 11.64 -5.16 -15.06
C ASP A 72 11.83 -6.18 -13.94
N ILE A 73 12.04 -7.44 -14.31
CA ILE A 73 12.16 -8.55 -13.37
C ILE A 73 13.64 -8.86 -13.11
N GLY A 74 14.02 -8.96 -11.83
CA GLY A 74 15.37 -9.27 -11.41
C GLY A 74 15.91 -10.57 -12.05
N GLY A 75 17.03 -10.44 -12.75
CA GLY A 75 17.64 -11.54 -13.52
C GLY A 75 18.43 -12.56 -12.70
N SER A 76 18.52 -12.40 -11.38
CA SER A 76 19.26 -13.33 -10.51
C SER A 76 18.52 -14.64 -10.31
N ALA A 77 19.20 -15.77 -10.51
CA ALA A 77 18.66 -17.10 -10.24
C ALA A 77 18.22 -17.28 -8.77
N ARG A 78 18.80 -16.53 -7.83
CA ARG A 78 18.42 -16.56 -6.40
C ARG A 78 16.96 -16.17 -6.16
N HIS A 79 16.35 -15.40 -7.06
CA HIS A 79 14.97 -14.95 -6.95
C HIS A 79 13.98 -15.81 -7.77
N ALA A 80 14.44 -16.87 -8.46
CA ALA A 80 13.62 -17.67 -9.37
C ALA A 80 12.31 -18.20 -8.74
N ASN A 81 12.35 -18.61 -7.48
CA ASN A 81 11.16 -19.14 -6.79
C ASN A 81 10.10 -18.08 -6.47
N THR A 82 10.48 -16.81 -6.32
CA THR A 82 9.57 -15.71 -5.95
C THR A 82 9.03 -14.98 -7.17
N ARG A 83 9.70 -15.08 -8.34
CA ARG A 83 9.34 -14.32 -9.55
C ARG A 83 7.99 -14.67 -10.15
N SER A 84 7.47 -15.89 -9.92
CA SER A 84 6.21 -16.32 -10.55
C SER A 84 5.00 -15.47 -10.16
N VAL A 85 5.05 -14.78 -9.02
CA VAL A 85 4.00 -13.83 -8.60
C VAL A 85 3.84 -12.66 -9.57
N PHE A 86 4.88 -12.34 -10.37
CA PHE A 86 4.86 -11.21 -11.30
C PHE A 86 4.33 -11.56 -12.70
N TYR A 87 4.17 -12.85 -13.02
CA TYR A 87 3.79 -13.31 -14.37
C TYR A 87 2.28 -13.26 -14.65
N ASP A 88 1.44 -13.04 -13.62
CA ASP A 88 -0.01 -13.00 -13.79
C ASP A 88 -0.49 -11.81 -14.62
N GLY A 89 -1.38 -12.05 -15.58
CA GLY A 89 -2.02 -11.00 -16.39
C GLY A 89 -1.08 -10.22 -17.31
N LEU A 90 -0.02 -10.87 -17.82
CA LEU A 90 0.86 -10.26 -18.82
C LEU A 90 0.16 -10.11 -20.18
N HIS A 91 0.36 -8.98 -20.85
CA HIS A 91 -0.20 -8.69 -22.18
C HIS A 91 0.87 -8.76 -23.27
N GLY A 92 2.15 -8.62 -22.92
CA GLY A 92 3.29 -8.69 -23.82
C GLY A 92 4.57 -9.05 -23.08
N ILE A 93 5.54 -9.59 -23.81
CA ILE A 93 6.82 -10.07 -23.29
C ILE A 93 7.97 -9.43 -24.08
N ILE A 94 8.96 -8.88 -23.36
CA ILE A 94 10.22 -8.42 -23.92
C ILE A 94 11.35 -9.27 -23.33
N LEU A 95 12.12 -9.91 -24.20
CA LEU A 95 13.27 -10.73 -23.85
C LEU A 95 14.55 -9.97 -24.17
N VAL A 96 15.38 -9.72 -23.17
CA VAL A 96 16.60 -8.92 -23.29
C VAL A 96 17.83 -9.80 -23.12
N HIS A 97 18.77 -9.71 -24.05
CA HIS A 97 20.08 -10.36 -23.96
C HIS A 97 21.21 -9.37 -24.27
N ASP A 98 22.42 -9.78 -23.91
CA ASP A 98 23.65 -9.03 -24.13
C ASP A 98 24.36 -9.60 -25.37
N LEU A 99 24.62 -8.75 -26.38
CA LEU A 99 25.25 -9.16 -27.63
C LEU A 99 26.71 -9.61 -27.45
N THR A 100 27.38 -9.17 -26.37
CA THR A 100 28.73 -9.64 -26.02
C THR A 100 28.72 -11.02 -25.39
N ASN A 101 27.57 -11.47 -24.87
CA ASN A 101 27.47 -12.68 -24.08
C ASN A 101 26.46 -13.68 -24.68
N LYS A 102 26.97 -14.60 -25.50
CA LYS A 102 26.17 -15.68 -26.13
C LYS A 102 25.42 -16.56 -25.11
N LYS A 103 25.92 -16.71 -23.88
CA LYS A 103 25.21 -17.47 -22.83
C LYS A 103 23.87 -16.82 -22.47
N SER A 104 23.81 -15.49 -22.46
CA SER A 104 22.58 -14.74 -22.17
C SER A 104 21.49 -15.01 -23.21
N GLU A 105 21.87 -15.16 -24.48
CA GLU A 105 20.97 -15.55 -25.57
C GLU A 105 20.45 -16.98 -25.39
N THR A 106 21.33 -17.95 -25.08
CA THR A 106 20.90 -19.35 -24.84
C THR A 106 19.94 -19.48 -23.65
N ASN A 107 20.06 -18.60 -22.66
CA ASN A 107 19.16 -18.58 -21.50
C ASN A 107 17.78 -18.00 -21.81
N LEU A 108 17.58 -17.29 -22.94
CA LEU A 108 16.26 -16.78 -23.33
C LEU A 108 15.22 -17.90 -23.51
N LYS A 109 15.65 -19.08 -23.99
CA LYS A 109 14.80 -20.28 -24.07
C LYS A 109 14.22 -20.67 -22.70
N LYS A 110 15.04 -20.59 -21.65
CA LYS A 110 14.61 -20.88 -20.26
C LYS A 110 13.66 -19.82 -19.74
N TRP A 111 13.94 -18.55 -19.99
CA TRP A 111 13.08 -17.43 -19.60
C TRP A 111 11.71 -17.48 -20.27
N LEU A 112 11.65 -17.79 -21.56
CA LEU A 112 10.39 -17.96 -22.29
C LEU A 112 9.58 -19.14 -21.76
N ALA A 113 10.23 -20.27 -21.47
CA ALA A 113 9.58 -21.43 -20.86
C ALA A 113 9.06 -21.12 -19.45
N GLU A 114 9.80 -20.35 -18.65
CA GLU A 114 9.39 -19.93 -17.30
C GLU A 114 8.13 -19.03 -17.34
N LEU A 115 8.10 -18.06 -18.25
CA LEU A 115 6.95 -17.15 -18.44
C LEU A 115 5.70 -17.87 -18.96
N THR A 116 5.89 -18.88 -19.79
CA THR A 116 4.80 -19.62 -20.44
C THR A 116 4.24 -20.73 -19.53
N SER A 117 5.09 -21.46 -18.82
CA SER A 117 4.70 -22.66 -18.05
C SER A 117 3.80 -22.39 -16.85
N ARG A 118 3.85 -21.17 -16.29
CA ARG A 118 3.09 -20.79 -15.08
C ARG A 118 1.92 -19.85 -15.34
N SER A 119 1.74 -19.38 -16.57
CA SER A 119 0.54 -18.65 -16.97
C SER A 119 -0.58 -19.66 -17.24
N SER A 120 -1.46 -19.87 -16.28
CA SER A 120 -2.56 -20.85 -16.30
C SER A 120 -3.62 -20.62 -17.40
N GLN A 121 -3.41 -19.67 -18.32
CA GLN A 121 -4.34 -19.33 -19.41
C GLN A 121 -3.71 -19.31 -20.82
N LEU A 122 -2.42 -19.58 -21.00
CA LEU A 122 -1.74 -19.31 -22.29
C LEU A 122 -0.90 -20.49 -22.80
N ARG A 123 -1.36 -21.15 -23.87
CA ARG A 123 -0.56 -22.09 -24.68
C ARG A 123 0.18 -21.32 -25.78
N VAL A 124 1.50 -21.19 -25.64
CA VAL A 124 2.38 -20.75 -26.73
C VAL A 124 2.55 -21.91 -27.71
N VAL A 125 2.12 -21.69 -28.95
CA VAL A 125 2.38 -22.62 -30.07
C VAL A 125 3.66 -22.14 -30.76
N CYS A 126 4.78 -22.79 -30.47
CA CYS A 126 5.98 -22.63 -31.28
C CYS A 126 5.72 -23.24 -32.66
N HIS A 127 5.79 -22.45 -33.73
CA HIS A 127 5.75 -23.01 -35.09
C HIS A 127 7.11 -23.63 -35.37
N SER A 128 7.24 -24.95 -35.17
CA SER A 128 8.35 -25.71 -35.73
C SER A 128 8.16 -25.75 -37.25
N ALA A 129 9.17 -25.30 -37.99
CA ALA A 129 9.24 -25.43 -39.43
C ALA A 129 9.46 -26.91 -39.81
N ASP A 130 8.39 -27.69 -39.96
CA ASP A 130 8.30 -28.69 -41.02
C ASP A 130 6.87 -29.23 -41.21
N SER A 131 6.47 -29.34 -42.49
CA SER A 131 5.24 -29.98 -43.02
C SER A 131 3.87 -29.43 -42.56
N ASP A 132 3.19 -28.63 -43.39
CA ASP A 132 2.31 -29.19 -44.43
C ASP A 132 1.68 -28.11 -45.32
N ARG A 133 1.44 -28.47 -46.58
CA ARG A 133 0.98 -27.59 -47.66
C ARG A 133 -0.54 -27.43 -47.66
N GLY A 134 -0.98 -26.19 -47.84
CA GLY A 134 -2.20 -25.87 -48.59
C GLY A 134 -3.50 -25.70 -47.80
N VAL A 135 -4.34 -24.82 -48.37
CA VAL A 135 -5.73 -24.49 -48.04
C VAL A 135 -5.91 -23.27 -47.10
N GLY A 136 -6.70 -22.31 -47.59
CA GLY A 136 -6.73 -20.90 -47.24
C GLY A 136 -6.88 -20.56 -45.76
N SER A 137 -6.15 -19.52 -45.31
CA SER A 137 -6.13 -19.11 -43.90
C SER A 137 -6.89 -17.81 -43.69
N ALA A 138 -8.18 -17.94 -43.38
CA ALA A 138 -8.89 -16.96 -42.56
C ALA A 138 -8.14 -16.81 -41.22
N ALA A 139 -7.98 -15.58 -40.76
CA ALA A 139 -7.18 -15.19 -39.59
C ALA A 139 -7.45 -16.05 -38.35
N ARG A 140 -6.50 -16.90 -37.96
CA ARG A 140 -6.54 -17.66 -36.71
C ARG A 140 -6.29 -16.73 -35.50
N PRO A 141 -6.92 -16.97 -34.34
CA PRO A 141 -6.80 -16.12 -33.15
C PRO A 141 -5.41 -16.21 -32.49
N PHE A 142 -4.92 -15.08 -31.94
CA PHE A 142 -3.68 -15.01 -31.16
C PHE A 142 -3.85 -15.75 -29.82
N SER A 143 -3.37 -16.99 -29.73
CA SER A 143 -3.42 -17.81 -28.51
C SER A 143 -2.28 -17.54 -27.52
N SER A 144 -1.36 -16.62 -27.85
CA SER A 144 -0.14 -16.34 -27.08
C SER A 144 0.17 -14.84 -27.05
N PRO A 145 0.82 -14.34 -25.99
CA PRO A 145 1.18 -12.94 -25.88
C PRO A 145 2.30 -12.62 -26.91
N PRO A 146 2.30 -11.44 -27.54
CA PRO A 146 3.37 -11.04 -28.44
C PRO A 146 4.70 -10.95 -27.69
N VAL A 147 5.78 -11.39 -28.34
CA VAL A 147 7.15 -11.44 -27.82
C VAL A 147 8.05 -10.56 -28.67
N LEU A 148 8.90 -9.76 -28.03
CA LEU A 148 9.95 -8.94 -28.67
C LEU A 148 11.32 -9.34 -28.11
N VAL A 149 12.31 -9.56 -28.97
CA VAL A 149 13.69 -9.85 -28.57
C VAL A 149 14.54 -8.58 -28.73
N VAL A 150 15.31 -8.25 -27.69
CA VAL A 150 16.16 -7.05 -27.64
C VAL A 150 17.60 -7.44 -27.33
N GLY A 151 18.50 -7.14 -28.26
CA GLY A 151 19.94 -7.27 -28.11
C GLY A 151 20.57 -5.94 -27.67
N THR A 152 21.19 -5.94 -26.51
CA THR A 152 21.83 -4.76 -25.92
C THR A 152 23.36 -4.77 -26.09
N LYS A 153 24.00 -3.64 -25.79
CA LYS A 153 25.46 -3.44 -25.88
C LYS A 153 26.02 -3.58 -27.30
N LEU A 154 25.26 -3.11 -28.29
CA LEU A 154 25.68 -3.12 -29.69
C LEU A 154 27.01 -2.38 -29.92
N ASP A 155 27.33 -1.37 -29.10
CA ASP A 155 28.59 -0.61 -29.10
C ASP A 155 29.83 -1.47 -28.85
N GLN A 156 29.69 -2.59 -28.15
CA GLN A 156 30.80 -3.45 -27.75
C GLN A 156 31.07 -4.58 -28.75
N VAL A 157 30.20 -4.77 -29.74
CA VAL A 157 30.32 -5.82 -30.76
C VAL A 157 31.25 -5.36 -31.88
N ARG A 158 32.38 -6.05 -32.07
CA ARG A 158 33.32 -5.77 -33.17
C ARG A 158 32.92 -6.58 -34.42
N GLY A 159 32.34 -5.93 -35.44
CA GLY A 159 32.01 -6.56 -36.73
C GLY A 159 31.17 -5.68 -37.67
N PRO A 160 30.92 -6.12 -38.93
CA PRO A 160 30.21 -5.35 -39.96
C PRO A 160 28.73 -5.06 -39.67
N LEU A 161 28.20 -5.49 -38.53
CA LEU A 161 26.87 -5.11 -38.03
C LEU A 161 26.79 -3.65 -37.56
N SER A 162 27.94 -2.97 -37.33
CA SER A 162 27.94 -1.57 -36.86
C SER A 162 27.61 -0.54 -37.96
N SER A 163 27.49 -0.95 -39.24
CA SER A 163 27.37 -0.03 -40.39
C SER A 163 25.98 0.03 -41.05
N HIS A 164 24.93 -0.52 -40.43
CA HIS A 164 23.57 -0.56 -41.01
C HIS A 164 22.66 0.63 -40.66
N ASN A 165 23.22 1.84 -40.59
CA ASN A 165 22.44 3.09 -40.44
C ASN A 165 21.96 3.68 -41.79
N ARG A 166 21.82 2.86 -42.85
CA ARG A 166 21.24 3.33 -44.13
C ARG A 166 19.73 3.11 -44.13
N THR A 167 19.00 4.21 -44.10
CA THR A 167 17.57 4.30 -44.34
C THR A 167 17.18 3.72 -45.71
N PRO A 168 16.17 2.84 -45.80
CA PRO A 168 15.46 2.63 -47.05
C PRO A 168 14.20 3.52 -47.06
N SER A 169 14.20 4.48 -47.98
CA SER A 169 13.01 5.22 -48.38
C SER A 169 12.08 4.28 -49.16
N SER A 170 11.02 3.74 -48.55
CA SER A 170 9.79 3.40 -49.28
C SER A 170 8.65 2.98 -48.35
N SER A 171 7.51 3.64 -48.56
CA SER A 171 6.20 3.32 -48.03
C SER A 171 5.66 1.99 -48.56
N ARG A 172 5.86 0.91 -47.80
CA ARG A 172 4.98 -0.27 -47.66
C ARG A 172 5.74 -1.31 -46.83
N VAL A 173 5.14 -1.80 -45.75
CA VAL A 173 5.72 -2.87 -44.91
C VAL A 173 5.04 -4.19 -45.26
N PRO A 174 5.64 -5.08 -46.08
CA PRO A 174 5.20 -6.45 -46.18
C PRO A 174 5.97 -7.30 -45.17
N TRP A 175 5.23 -7.92 -44.25
CA TRP A 175 5.72 -9.01 -43.42
C TRP A 175 5.96 -10.24 -44.30
N ARG A 176 7.17 -10.41 -44.83
CA ARG A 176 7.68 -11.67 -45.37
C ARG A 176 9.20 -11.68 -45.34
N GLY A 177 9.73 -12.56 -44.49
CA GLY A 177 11.09 -13.11 -44.44
C GLY A 177 12.24 -12.29 -45.05
N LEU A 178 13.04 -11.67 -44.18
CA LEU A 178 14.38 -11.23 -44.55
C LEU A 178 15.33 -12.45 -44.48
N ARG A 179 15.37 -13.24 -45.55
CA ARG A 179 16.48 -14.18 -45.79
C ARG A 179 17.70 -13.35 -46.19
N THR A 180 18.64 -13.15 -45.27
CA THR A 180 19.99 -12.67 -45.60
C THR A 180 20.73 -13.78 -46.33
N LEU A 181 20.79 -13.69 -47.66
CA LEU A 181 21.79 -14.35 -48.48
C LEU A 181 23.17 -13.81 -48.08
N THR A 182 23.87 -14.53 -47.22
CA THR A 182 25.32 -14.37 -47.03
C THR A 182 26.00 -15.66 -47.48
N ALA A 183 26.75 -15.54 -48.57
CA ALA A 183 27.61 -16.60 -49.08
C ALA A 183 28.85 -16.70 -48.20
N SER A 184 28.87 -17.65 -47.26
CA SER A 184 30.04 -18.38 -46.74
C SER A 184 29.61 -19.15 -45.50
N GLY A 185 30.06 -20.41 -45.40
CA GLY A 185 29.52 -21.38 -44.46
C GLY A 185 29.80 -21.12 -42.97
N MET A 186 28.96 -21.78 -42.17
CA MET A 186 29.07 -22.09 -40.73
C MET A 186 28.60 -21.06 -39.68
N GLN A 187 27.37 -21.34 -39.21
CA GLN A 187 26.87 -21.39 -37.82
C GLN A 187 26.41 -20.10 -37.11
N SER A 188 25.09 -19.87 -37.13
CA SER A 188 24.14 -19.94 -35.99
C SER A 188 22.98 -18.99 -36.31
N GLU A 189 21.79 -19.52 -36.60
CA GLU A 189 20.58 -18.69 -36.68
C GLU A 189 20.33 -18.05 -35.31
N SER A 190 19.97 -16.75 -35.26
CA SER A 190 19.70 -16.06 -33.99
C SER A 190 18.47 -16.66 -33.31
N PHE A 191 18.40 -16.60 -31.97
CA PHE A 191 17.24 -17.11 -31.22
C PHE A 191 15.91 -16.54 -31.75
N ALA A 192 15.90 -15.27 -32.16
CA ALA A 192 14.74 -14.61 -32.74
C ALA A 192 14.36 -15.17 -34.12
N ALA A 193 15.34 -15.49 -34.98
CA ALA A 193 15.11 -16.11 -36.28
C ALA A 193 14.56 -17.55 -36.15
N GLU A 194 15.08 -18.33 -35.20
CA GLU A 194 14.63 -19.71 -34.91
C GLU A 194 13.15 -19.76 -34.49
N HIS A 195 12.67 -18.73 -33.77
CA HIS A 195 11.29 -18.67 -33.24
C HIS A 195 10.36 -17.71 -34.00
N GLY A 196 10.87 -17.01 -35.02
CA GLY A 196 10.12 -16.02 -35.80
C GLY A 196 9.71 -14.76 -35.03
N PHE A 197 10.47 -14.37 -33.99
CA PHE A 197 10.20 -13.17 -33.20
C PHE A 197 10.84 -11.91 -33.81
N PRO A 198 10.22 -10.72 -33.67
CA PRO A 198 10.87 -9.46 -34.01
C PRO A 198 12.10 -9.23 -33.11
N GLU A 199 13.21 -8.79 -33.71
CA GLU A 199 14.49 -8.54 -33.05
C GLU A 199 14.90 -7.08 -33.21
N ILE A 200 15.34 -6.43 -32.12
CA ILE A 200 15.88 -5.07 -32.11
C ILE A 200 17.26 -5.09 -31.47
N LEU A 201 18.23 -4.46 -32.12
CA LEU A 201 19.60 -4.32 -31.63
C LEU A 201 19.87 -2.85 -31.30
N LEU A 202 20.28 -2.56 -30.07
CA LEU A 202 20.43 -1.18 -29.62
C LEU A 202 21.57 -0.99 -28.60
N ASN A 203 22.04 0.25 -28.53
CA ASN A 203 22.93 0.72 -27.48
C ASN A 203 22.13 1.55 -26.47
N CYS A 204 21.93 1.02 -25.26
CA CYS A 204 21.18 1.69 -24.19
C CYS A 204 21.87 2.98 -23.67
N ASN A 205 23.16 3.18 -23.96
CA ASN A 205 23.90 4.36 -23.55
C ASN A 205 23.76 5.53 -24.54
N ALA A 206 23.22 5.29 -25.73
CA ALA A 206 23.05 6.30 -26.76
C ALA A 206 21.54 6.55 -26.98
N SER A 207 21.07 7.73 -26.60
CA SER A 207 19.67 8.16 -26.83
C SER A 207 19.31 8.21 -28.33
N SER A 208 20.31 8.36 -29.21
CA SER A 208 20.14 8.27 -30.66
C SER A 208 19.61 6.91 -31.14
N SER A 209 19.81 5.84 -30.38
CA SER A 209 19.33 4.49 -30.72
C SER A 209 17.79 4.37 -30.71
N LEU A 210 17.12 5.33 -30.07
CA LEU A 210 15.66 5.41 -29.89
C LEU A 210 15.09 6.77 -30.36
N ALA A 211 15.81 7.45 -31.27
CA ALA A 211 15.37 8.72 -31.83
C ALA A 211 14.03 8.58 -32.60
N GLU A 212 13.26 9.68 -32.62
CA GLU A 212 12.01 9.77 -33.37
C GLU A 212 12.22 9.38 -34.85
N GLN A 213 11.37 8.51 -35.38
CA GLN A 213 11.40 7.91 -36.73
C GLN A 213 12.52 6.89 -36.98
N SER A 214 13.20 6.41 -35.93
CA SER A 214 14.15 5.30 -36.07
C SER A 214 13.45 3.96 -36.33
N TYR A 215 14.18 3.02 -36.96
CA TYR A 215 13.70 1.64 -37.14
C TYR A 215 13.30 0.99 -35.81
N ASN A 216 14.09 1.23 -34.76
CA ASN A 216 13.89 0.67 -33.42
C ASN A 216 12.60 1.18 -32.78
N GLU A 217 12.35 2.48 -32.87
CA GLU A 217 11.11 3.08 -32.37
C GLU A 217 9.88 2.56 -33.14
N CYS A 218 9.97 2.44 -34.47
CA CYS A 218 8.89 1.88 -35.29
C CYS A 218 8.58 0.43 -34.91
N ALA A 219 9.61 -0.39 -34.65
CA ALA A 219 9.47 -1.77 -34.21
C ALA A 219 8.82 -1.89 -32.82
N ILE A 220 9.22 -1.04 -31.86
CA ILE A 220 8.61 -0.96 -30.51
C ILE A 220 7.16 -0.51 -30.60
N SER A 221 6.88 0.52 -31.40
CA SER A 221 5.52 1.01 -31.64
C SER A 221 4.62 -0.09 -32.22
N SER A 222 5.11 -0.81 -33.25
CA SER A 222 4.40 -1.96 -33.83
C SER A 222 4.17 -3.08 -32.82
N PHE A 223 5.14 -3.38 -31.96
CA PHE A 223 4.99 -4.35 -30.88
C PHE A 223 3.90 -3.93 -29.88
N LEU A 224 3.93 -2.68 -29.39
CA LEU A 224 2.93 -2.16 -28.46
C LEU A 224 1.52 -2.18 -29.09
N HIS A 225 1.41 -1.94 -30.40
CA HIS A 225 0.16 -2.13 -31.13
C HIS A 225 -0.36 -3.58 -31.11
N GLN A 226 0.52 -4.57 -31.24
CA GLN A 226 0.14 -5.97 -31.12
C GLN A 226 -0.31 -6.32 -29.70
N VAL A 227 0.35 -5.79 -28.67
CA VAL A 227 -0.03 -5.95 -27.25
C VAL A 227 -1.44 -5.38 -27.01
N VAL A 228 -1.73 -4.19 -27.55
CA VAL A 228 -3.07 -3.57 -27.47
C VAL A 228 -4.12 -4.45 -28.15
N ARG A 229 -3.83 -4.97 -29.35
CA ARG A 229 -4.73 -5.89 -30.04
C ARG A 229 -4.98 -7.15 -29.21
N PHE A 230 -3.93 -7.76 -28.68
CA PHE A 230 -4.00 -8.96 -27.84
C PHE A 230 -4.89 -8.73 -26.61
N LYS A 231 -4.72 -7.61 -25.89
CA LYS A 231 -5.57 -7.23 -24.76
C LYS A 231 -7.04 -7.10 -25.16
N LYS A 232 -7.35 -6.46 -26.29
CA LYS A 232 -8.74 -6.27 -26.76
C LYS A 232 -9.42 -7.60 -27.11
N PHE A 233 -8.68 -8.56 -27.67
CA PHE A 233 -9.22 -9.88 -28.01
C PHE A 233 -9.50 -10.75 -26.78
N HIS A 234 -8.57 -10.79 -25.80
CA HIS A 234 -8.73 -11.61 -24.60
C HIS A 234 -9.55 -10.95 -23.49
N GLY A 235 -9.76 -9.63 -23.56
CA GLY A 235 -10.62 -8.89 -22.61
C GLY A 235 -12.12 -8.99 -22.87
N CYS A 236 -12.57 -9.56 -24.00
CA CYS A 236 -13.98 -9.61 -24.42
C CYS A 236 -14.70 -10.92 -23.99
N GLY A 237 -14.05 -11.79 -23.22
CA GLY A 237 -14.51 -13.17 -22.96
C GLY A 237 -15.33 -13.43 -21.69
N ASP A 238 -15.41 -12.48 -20.75
CA ASP A 238 -16.06 -12.70 -19.44
C ASP A 238 -17.25 -11.76 -19.23
N VAL A 239 -18.37 -11.95 -19.94
CA VAL A 239 -19.77 -11.74 -19.49
C VAL A 239 -20.70 -12.30 -20.59
N ARG A 240 -21.39 -13.42 -20.33
CA ARG A 240 -22.68 -13.70 -20.97
C ARG A 240 -23.77 -13.26 -19.99
N GLU A 241 -24.66 -12.43 -20.51
CA GLU A 241 -25.85 -11.88 -19.90
C GLU A 241 -26.75 -12.96 -19.29
N SER A 242 -27.31 -12.64 -18.13
CA SER A 242 -28.67 -13.02 -17.77
C SER A 242 -29.43 -11.71 -17.60
N ASP A 243 -30.26 -11.40 -18.58
CA ASP A 243 -31.22 -10.30 -18.62
C ASP A 243 -32.18 -10.33 -17.44
N ASP A 244 -32.44 -9.17 -16.82
CA ASP A 244 -33.80 -8.65 -16.61
C ASP A 244 -33.77 -7.22 -15.99
N PRO A 245 -34.87 -6.42 -16.10
CA PRO A 245 -34.83 -5.17 -16.85
C PRO A 245 -34.86 -3.87 -16.01
N SER A 246 -34.42 -2.78 -16.66
CA SER A 246 -34.81 -1.36 -16.52
C SER A 246 -35.66 -0.93 -15.30
N PHE A 247 -35.22 -0.02 -14.42
CA PHE A 247 -35.38 1.46 -14.46
C PHE A 247 -35.16 1.99 -13.01
N PRO A 248 -35.16 3.30 -12.69
CA PRO A 248 -34.62 4.48 -13.36
C PRO A 248 -33.59 5.21 -12.45
N VAL A 249 -32.95 6.24 -13.02
CA VAL A 249 -32.21 7.26 -12.27
C VAL A 249 -33.14 7.90 -11.23
N SER A 250 -32.87 7.68 -9.93
CA SER A 250 -33.46 8.46 -8.86
C SER A 250 -32.38 9.00 -7.91
N LEU A 251 -32.32 10.33 -7.90
CA LEU A 251 -31.99 11.24 -6.80
C LEU A 251 -31.15 10.70 -5.64
N ILE A 252 -29.99 11.33 -5.51
CA ILE A 252 -29.18 11.54 -4.30
C ILE A 252 -30.01 11.46 -3.01
N PRO A 253 -29.63 10.56 -2.06
CA PRO A 253 -29.81 10.81 -0.65
C PRO A 253 -28.47 11.26 -0.06
N THR A 254 -28.43 12.54 0.27
CA THR A 254 -27.53 13.09 1.29
C THR A 254 -27.64 12.28 2.57
N ALA A 255 -26.49 11.92 3.15
CA ALA A 255 -26.28 11.57 4.55
C ALA A 255 -27.38 10.74 5.25
N SER A 256 -27.21 9.41 5.29
CA SER A 256 -27.86 8.60 6.32
C SER A 256 -27.00 7.40 6.74
N THR A 257 -26.50 7.51 7.96
CA THR A 257 -26.27 6.43 8.94
C THR A 257 -25.40 5.25 8.52
N SER A 258 -24.19 5.17 9.11
CA SER A 258 -23.61 3.87 9.41
C SER A 258 -24.64 3.06 10.23
N PRO A 259 -25.06 1.85 9.79
CA PRO A 259 -26.17 1.09 10.39
C PRO A 259 -25.83 0.49 11.76
N LEU A 260 -24.73 0.92 12.39
CA LEU A 260 -24.29 0.45 13.71
C LEU A 260 -24.87 1.28 14.86
N CYS A 261 -25.31 2.51 14.61
CA CYS A 261 -25.71 3.44 15.69
C CYS A 261 -27.17 3.27 16.13
N SER A 262 -28.12 2.94 15.24
CA SER A 262 -29.55 3.08 15.57
C SER A 262 -30.33 1.78 15.84
N ARG A 263 -29.79 0.59 15.57
CA ARG A 263 -30.56 -0.69 15.68
C ARG A 263 -29.99 -1.76 16.63
N PHE A 264 -28.81 -1.55 17.23
CA PHE A 264 -28.10 -2.58 18.02
C PHE A 264 -27.42 -2.04 19.31
N GLY A 265 -27.83 -0.89 19.85
CA GLY A 265 -27.13 -0.22 20.96
C GLY A 265 -26.86 -1.08 22.20
N GLY A 266 -27.80 -1.97 22.57
CA GLY A 266 -27.63 -2.90 23.70
C GLY A 266 -26.60 -4.00 23.44
N ALA A 267 -26.65 -4.64 22.26
CA ALA A 267 -25.75 -5.74 21.90
C ALA A 267 -24.30 -5.26 21.70
N VAL A 268 -24.10 -4.05 21.16
CA VAL A 268 -22.78 -3.44 21.01
C VAL A 268 -22.18 -3.12 22.38
N THR A 269 -22.97 -2.52 23.28
CA THR A 269 -22.54 -2.21 24.66
C THR A 269 -22.13 -3.48 25.42
N TYR A 270 -22.97 -4.52 25.36
CA TYR A 270 -22.71 -5.79 26.03
C TYR A 270 -21.47 -6.50 25.46
N ARG A 271 -21.29 -6.48 24.13
CA ARG A 271 -20.11 -7.05 23.48
C ARG A 271 -18.83 -6.31 23.89
N MET A 272 -18.84 -4.98 23.96
CA MET A 272 -17.69 -4.19 24.42
C MET A 272 -17.29 -4.54 25.85
N SER A 273 -18.27 -4.62 26.76
CA SER A 273 -18.03 -4.98 28.17
C SER A 273 -17.45 -6.39 28.32
N ASN A 274 -18.03 -7.38 27.63
CA ASN A 274 -17.54 -8.76 27.70
C ASN A 274 -16.15 -8.93 27.08
N THR A 275 -15.88 -8.24 25.96
CA THR A 275 -14.58 -8.31 25.30
C THR A 275 -13.49 -7.65 26.14
N PHE A 276 -13.83 -6.56 26.85
CA PHE A 276 -12.92 -5.94 27.81
C PHE A 276 -12.68 -6.84 29.03
N ALA A 277 -13.71 -7.47 29.59
CA ALA A 277 -13.59 -8.34 30.76
C ALA A 277 -12.76 -9.61 30.49
N LEU A 278 -12.86 -10.19 29.29
CA LEU A 278 -12.16 -11.41 28.91
C LEU A 278 -10.79 -11.18 28.24
N ASN A 279 -10.35 -9.93 28.11
CA ASN A 279 -9.08 -9.62 27.48
C ASN A 279 -7.90 -10.03 28.39
N PRO A 280 -6.91 -10.82 27.91
CA PRO A 280 -5.76 -11.21 28.73
C PRO A 280 -5.01 -10.01 29.35
N PHE A 281 -4.93 -8.87 28.65
CA PHE A 281 -4.26 -7.68 29.18
C PHE A 281 -5.01 -6.99 30.31
N SER A 282 -6.35 -7.00 30.28
CA SER A 282 -7.15 -6.44 31.37
C SER A 282 -7.13 -7.38 32.58
N VAL A 283 -7.27 -8.69 32.36
CA VAL A 283 -7.17 -9.72 33.41
C VAL A 283 -5.81 -9.64 34.12
N PHE A 284 -4.72 -9.53 33.35
CA PHE A 284 -3.39 -9.34 33.92
C PHE A 284 -3.28 -8.05 34.74
N SER A 285 -3.85 -6.94 34.24
CA SER A 285 -3.83 -5.65 34.95
C SER A 285 -4.66 -5.66 36.24
N PHE A 286 -5.75 -6.43 36.28
CA PHE A 286 -6.55 -6.68 37.48
C PHE A 286 -5.77 -7.52 38.48
N GLY A 287 -5.15 -8.61 38.02
CA GLY A 287 -4.32 -9.48 38.86
C GLY A 287 -3.07 -8.76 39.42
N SER A 288 -2.55 -7.78 38.69
CA SER A 288 -1.41 -6.97 39.12
C SER A 288 -1.81 -5.74 39.97
N HIS A 289 -3.09 -5.58 40.32
CA HIS A 289 -3.61 -4.42 41.07
C HIS A 289 -3.18 -3.05 40.51
N SER A 290 -3.13 -2.91 39.18
CA SER A 290 -2.65 -1.67 38.55
C SER A 290 -3.69 -0.55 38.60
N VAL A 291 -3.28 0.65 39.03
CA VAL A 291 -4.10 1.88 38.99
C VAL A 291 -4.51 2.23 37.54
N GLY A 292 -3.74 1.78 36.54
CA GLY A 292 -4.06 1.95 35.12
C GLY A 292 -5.36 1.27 34.68
N ILE A 293 -5.92 0.36 35.49
CA ILE A 293 -7.24 -0.24 35.23
C ILE A 293 -8.37 0.79 35.34
N VAL A 294 -8.25 1.75 36.26
CA VAL A 294 -9.28 2.78 36.52
C VAL A 294 -9.46 3.67 35.29
N SER A 295 -8.34 4.12 34.71
CA SER A 295 -8.34 4.86 33.44
C SER A 295 -8.92 4.02 32.29
N GLY A 296 -8.58 2.73 32.24
CA GLY A 296 -9.15 1.78 31.27
C GLY A 296 -10.68 1.65 31.37
N ILE A 297 -11.22 1.51 32.57
CA ILE A 297 -12.67 1.41 32.82
C ILE A 297 -13.39 2.70 32.41
N ILE A 298 -12.85 3.87 32.78
CA ILE A 298 -13.43 5.16 32.39
C ILE A 298 -13.46 5.30 30.87
N ASN A 299 -12.38 4.93 30.18
CA ASN A 299 -12.37 4.92 28.71
C ASN A 299 -13.48 4.03 28.15
N VAL A 300 -13.65 2.80 28.64
CA VAL A 300 -14.77 1.92 28.20
C VAL A 300 -16.13 2.59 28.46
N LEU A 301 -16.34 3.22 29.61
CA LEU A 301 -17.60 3.93 29.92
C LEU A 301 -17.84 5.12 28.98
N ILE A 302 -16.81 5.84 28.56
CA ILE A 302 -16.89 6.89 27.54
C ILE A 302 -17.36 6.28 26.21
N PHE A 303 -16.75 5.17 25.77
CA PHE A 303 -17.18 4.46 24.54
C PHE A 303 -18.63 3.98 24.61
N ILE A 304 -19.07 3.45 25.75
CA ILE A 304 -20.46 3.03 25.96
C ILE A 304 -21.41 4.23 25.88
N SER A 305 -21.02 5.37 26.44
CA SER A 305 -21.84 6.60 26.42
C SER A 305 -21.93 7.20 25.02
N LEU A 306 -20.83 7.18 24.26
CA LEU A 306 -20.80 7.52 22.84
C LEU A 306 -21.69 6.56 22.03
N ALA A 307 -21.63 5.24 22.28
CA ALA A 307 -22.45 4.25 21.58
C ALA A 307 -23.96 4.36 21.90
N ARG A 308 -24.32 5.00 23.02
CA ARG A 308 -25.72 5.25 23.43
C ARG A 308 -26.24 6.62 22.97
N ASP A 309 -25.48 7.37 22.17
CA ASP A 309 -25.83 8.72 21.70
C ASP A 309 -26.15 9.71 22.84
N LYS A 310 -25.43 9.60 23.97
CA LYS A 310 -25.58 10.49 25.14
C LYS A 310 -24.33 11.36 25.34
N PRO A 311 -24.15 12.45 24.56
CA PRO A 311 -22.93 13.27 24.60
C PRO A 311 -22.71 13.99 25.94
N CYS A 312 -23.78 14.36 26.67
CA CYS A 312 -23.65 15.00 27.99
C CYS A 312 -23.00 14.06 29.02
N VAL A 313 -23.42 12.79 29.05
CA VAL A 313 -22.84 11.79 29.96
C VAL A 313 -21.40 11.47 29.55
N ALA A 314 -21.14 11.36 28.24
CA ALA A 314 -19.79 11.18 27.73
C ALA A 314 -18.87 12.37 28.11
N SER A 315 -19.39 13.60 28.11
CA SER A 315 -18.64 14.81 28.51
C SER A 315 -18.24 14.77 29.98
N ILE A 316 -19.16 14.37 30.88
CA ILE A 316 -18.87 14.21 32.31
C ILE A 316 -17.81 13.14 32.52
N LEU A 317 -17.92 11.99 31.85
CA LEU A 317 -16.94 10.90 31.95
C LEU A 317 -15.57 11.31 31.37
N CYS A 318 -15.54 12.12 30.30
CA CYS A 318 -14.30 12.70 29.79
C CYS A 318 -13.68 13.67 30.81
N ALA A 319 -14.47 14.44 31.56
CA ALA A 319 -13.98 15.33 32.62
C ALA A 319 -13.36 14.52 33.77
N ILE A 320 -14.03 13.46 34.22
CA ILE A 320 -13.50 12.54 35.24
C ILE A 320 -12.21 11.85 34.73
N GLY A 321 -12.19 11.43 33.46
CA GLY A 321 -11.01 10.86 32.83
C GLY A 321 -9.85 11.85 32.78
N CYS A 322 -10.12 13.11 32.37
CA CYS A 322 -9.16 14.22 32.30
C CYS A 322 -8.55 14.54 33.67
N TYR A 323 -9.36 14.44 34.72
CA TYR A 323 -8.92 14.64 36.11
C TYR A 323 -7.94 13.55 36.58
N ILE A 324 -8.10 12.30 36.13
CA ILE A 324 -7.15 11.24 36.46
C ILE A 324 -5.90 11.32 35.57
N SER A 325 -6.08 11.66 34.29
CA SER A 325 -5.01 11.76 33.31
C SER A 325 -5.43 12.70 32.19
N ILE A 326 -4.51 13.51 31.66
CA ILE A 326 -4.82 14.56 30.68
C ILE A 326 -5.35 13.99 29.35
N TYR A 327 -4.91 12.78 28.96
CA TYR A 327 -5.10 12.23 27.61
C TYR A 327 -6.56 11.86 27.24
N PRO A 328 -7.39 11.30 28.15
CA PRO A 328 -8.84 11.19 27.92
C PRO A 328 -9.53 12.49 27.51
N GLY A 329 -8.96 13.67 27.81
CA GLY A 329 -9.45 14.96 27.31
C GLY A 329 -9.54 15.04 25.78
N TYR A 330 -8.66 14.35 25.04
CA TYR A 330 -8.73 14.30 23.58
C TYR A 330 -9.99 13.58 23.06
N LEU A 331 -10.62 12.70 23.86
CA LEU A 331 -11.89 12.07 23.50
C LEU A 331 -13.05 13.06 23.44
N MET A 332 -12.89 14.26 24.02
CA MET A 332 -13.83 15.35 23.83
C MET A 332 -14.01 15.69 22.35
N LEU A 333 -12.98 15.58 21.51
CA LEU A 333 -13.10 15.81 20.06
C LEU A 333 -14.12 14.84 19.42
N ALA A 334 -14.16 13.59 19.87
CA ALA A 334 -15.14 12.62 19.40
C ALA A 334 -16.56 12.92 19.94
N VAL A 335 -16.69 13.39 21.19
CA VAL A 335 -17.97 13.84 21.74
C VAL A 335 -18.52 15.03 20.94
N LEU A 336 -17.66 16.00 20.61
CA LEU A 336 -18.02 17.18 19.83
C LEU A 336 -18.48 16.80 18.42
N SER A 337 -17.86 15.81 17.77
CA SER A 337 -18.34 15.32 16.46
C SER A 337 -19.74 14.69 16.50
N GLN A 338 -20.17 14.20 17.67
CA GLN A 338 -21.51 13.64 17.84
C GLN A 338 -22.59 14.72 18.06
N CYS A 339 -22.20 15.94 18.48
CA CYS A 339 -23.12 17.03 18.74
C CYS A 339 -23.65 17.67 17.45
N ARG A 340 -24.88 17.28 17.05
CA ARG A 340 -25.52 17.83 15.84
C ARG A 340 -26.13 19.23 16.01
N THR A 341 -26.46 19.65 17.23
CA THR A 341 -27.08 20.96 17.48
C THR A 341 -26.12 21.89 18.21
N LYS A 342 -26.16 23.19 17.90
CA LYS A 342 -25.37 24.20 18.62
C LYS A 342 -25.65 24.18 20.14
N LYS A 343 -26.90 23.88 20.52
CA LYS A 343 -27.30 23.72 21.93
C LYS A 343 -26.62 22.52 22.58
N SER A 344 -26.64 21.33 21.95
CA SER A 344 -26.00 20.14 22.53
C SER A 344 -24.48 20.25 22.55
N LEU A 345 -23.89 20.95 21.58
CA LEU A 345 -22.45 21.26 21.57
C LEU A 345 -22.07 22.17 22.74
N LEU A 346 -22.77 23.29 22.92
CA LEU A 346 -22.50 24.21 24.02
C LEU A 346 -22.76 23.56 25.39
N GLN A 347 -23.82 22.75 25.50
CA GLN A 347 -24.11 21.98 26.72
C GLN A 347 -23.00 20.97 27.03
N SER A 348 -22.47 20.26 26.04
CA SER A 348 -21.41 19.26 26.25
C SER A 348 -20.11 19.91 26.71
N ILE A 349 -19.73 21.04 26.09
CA ILE A 349 -18.57 21.84 26.51
C ILE A 349 -18.78 22.40 27.92
N ALA A 350 -19.95 22.97 28.20
CA ALA A 350 -20.26 23.54 29.50
C ALA A 350 -20.23 22.46 30.60
N MET A 351 -20.79 21.28 30.35
CA MET A 351 -20.78 20.16 31.30
C MET A 351 -19.37 19.65 31.56
N PHE A 352 -18.53 19.55 30.53
CA PHE A 352 -17.13 19.17 30.70
C PHE A 352 -16.35 20.17 31.55
N VAL A 353 -16.44 21.46 31.20
CA VAL A 353 -15.74 22.52 31.94
C VAL A 353 -16.25 22.57 33.37
N PHE A 354 -17.57 22.55 33.59
CA PHE A 354 -18.17 22.60 34.92
C PHE A 354 -17.74 21.43 35.83
N PHE A 355 -17.77 20.20 35.31
CA PHE A 355 -17.34 19.04 36.10
C PHE A 355 -15.83 19.03 36.34
N LEU A 356 -15.02 19.41 35.34
CA LEU A 356 -13.57 19.44 35.49
C LEU A 356 -13.14 20.52 36.50
N THR A 357 -13.69 21.74 36.38
CA THR A 357 -13.42 22.82 37.34
C THR A 357 -13.96 22.47 38.72
N GLY A 358 -15.15 21.85 38.81
CA GLY A 358 -15.71 21.38 40.08
C GLY A 358 -14.80 20.38 40.78
N LEU A 359 -14.26 19.40 40.06
CA LEU A 359 -13.31 18.42 40.62
C LEU A 359 -12.01 19.10 41.07
N LEU A 360 -11.41 19.95 40.24
CA LEU A 360 -10.18 20.67 40.58
C LEU A 360 -10.36 21.61 41.79
N LEU A 361 -11.49 22.31 41.88
CA LEU A 361 -11.83 23.16 43.02
C LEU A 361 -12.07 22.32 44.27
N THR A 362 -12.72 21.16 44.16
CA THR A 362 -12.91 20.24 45.28
C THR A 362 -11.56 19.80 45.85
N THR A 363 -10.60 19.45 44.99
CA THR A 363 -9.23 19.10 45.42
C THR A 363 -8.54 20.29 46.09
N TYR A 364 -8.67 21.49 45.53
CA TYR A 364 -8.15 22.71 46.13
C TYR A 364 -8.75 23.00 47.52
N PHE A 365 -10.06 22.77 47.72
CA PHE A 365 -10.69 22.94 49.03
C PHE A 365 -10.22 21.91 50.06
N VAL A 366 -9.76 20.73 49.63
CA VAL A 366 -9.26 19.67 50.53
C VAL A 366 -7.79 19.89 50.88
N GLU A 367 -6.93 20.20 49.90
CA GLU A 367 -5.48 20.36 50.11
C GLU A 367 -5.05 21.79 50.44
N HIS A 368 -5.92 22.78 50.21
CA HIS A 368 -5.67 24.21 50.37
C HIS A 368 -4.47 24.79 49.59
N ASN A 369 -3.88 24.02 48.66
CA ASN A 369 -2.73 24.41 47.83
C ASN A 369 -2.91 24.00 46.37
N TRP A 370 -2.25 24.72 45.45
CA TRP A 370 -2.23 24.39 44.02
C TRP A 370 -1.04 23.50 43.62
N ASP A 371 -0.19 23.12 44.57
CA ASP A 371 1.02 22.32 44.30
C ASP A 371 0.69 20.94 43.71
N PHE A 372 -0.51 20.40 43.98
CA PHE A 372 -0.97 19.15 43.38
C PHE A 372 -1.02 19.22 41.85
N LEU A 373 -1.28 20.39 41.26
CA LEU A 373 -1.28 20.55 39.80
C LEU A 373 0.12 20.31 39.22
N LYS A 374 1.13 20.84 39.91
CA LYS A 374 2.53 20.68 39.55
C LYS A 374 2.96 19.22 39.69
N HIS A 375 2.61 18.58 40.80
CA HIS A 375 3.03 17.20 41.07
C HIS A 375 2.23 16.13 40.33
N SER A 376 0.97 16.38 39.96
CA SER A 376 0.11 15.40 39.29
C SER A 376 0.09 15.55 37.77
N TYR A 377 -0.03 16.78 37.25
CA TYR A 377 -0.20 17.02 35.81
C TYR A 377 1.10 17.51 35.15
N LEU A 378 1.79 18.47 35.78
CA LEU A 378 3.00 19.03 35.20
C LEU A 378 4.15 18.00 35.19
N SER A 379 4.23 17.15 36.21
CA SER A 379 5.16 16.00 36.27
C SER A 379 4.98 15.02 35.11
N ASN A 380 3.74 14.79 34.69
CA ASN A 380 3.39 13.91 33.58
C ASN A 380 3.77 14.54 32.24
N ILE A 381 3.49 15.84 32.05
CA ILE A 381 3.83 16.59 30.83
C ILE A 381 5.36 16.69 30.66
N TYR A 382 6.07 17.07 31.70
CA TYR A 382 7.52 17.25 31.69
C TYR A 382 8.31 15.96 31.82
N ALA A 383 7.62 14.82 32.00
CA ALA A 383 8.21 13.51 32.19
C ALA A 383 9.36 13.52 33.23
N LEU A 384 9.09 14.10 34.41
CA LEU A 384 10.11 14.30 35.45
C LEU A 384 10.72 12.98 35.95
N ASP A 385 9.95 11.88 35.91
CA ASP A 385 10.40 10.55 36.27
C ASP A 385 10.83 9.78 35.01
N THR A 386 12.12 9.76 34.71
CA THR A 386 12.68 9.03 33.57
C THR A 386 12.81 7.52 33.82
N THR A 387 11.92 6.95 34.65
CA THR A 387 11.89 5.52 34.93
C THR A 387 11.60 4.73 33.64
N PRO A 388 12.24 3.56 33.47
CA PRO A 388 12.09 2.78 32.26
C PRO A 388 10.64 2.35 32.07
N ASN A 389 10.09 2.67 30.90
CA ASN A 389 8.70 2.37 30.57
C ASN A 389 8.56 1.89 29.11
N LEU A 390 7.36 1.47 28.71
CA LEU A 390 7.08 1.03 27.33
C LEU A 390 6.78 2.20 26.37
N GLY A 391 7.01 3.44 26.80
CA GLY A 391 6.87 4.65 25.99
C GLY A 391 7.90 4.70 24.87
N ILE A 392 7.61 5.48 23.83
CA ILE A 392 8.58 5.74 22.75
C ILE A 392 9.61 6.79 23.22
N PHE A 393 9.23 7.67 24.14
CA PHE A 393 9.97 8.89 24.45
C PHE A 393 10.82 8.83 25.72
N TRP A 394 10.63 7.87 26.62
CA TRP A 394 11.35 7.84 27.89
C TRP A 394 12.87 7.77 27.70
N TYR A 395 13.34 6.94 26.76
CA TYR A 395 14.77 6.77 26.49
C TYR A 395 15.38 8.06 25.89
N MET A 396 14.61 8.78 25.07
CA MET A 396 15.02 10.09 24.56
C MET A 396 15.19 11.11 25.70
N TYR A 397 14.31 11.08 26.71
CA TYR A 397 14.44 11.97 27.88
C TYR A 397 15.62 11.61 28.78
N VAL A 398 16.03 10.34 28.83
CA VAL A 398 17.22 9.89 29.58
C VAL A 398 18.52 10.37 28.92
N GLU A 399 18.61 10.27 27.60
CA GLU A 399 19.85 10.56 26.85
C GLU A 399 20.01 12.05 26.47
N MET A 400 18.96 12.84 26.56
CA MET A 400 18.97 14.24 26.14
C MET A 400 19.63 15.16 27.17
N PHE A 401 20.40 16.14 26.68
CA PHE A 401 20.94 17.21 27.52
C PHE A 401 19.83 18.05 28.17
N SER A 402 19.97 18.29 29.46
CA SER A 402 18.99 19.00 30.30
C SER A 402 18.53 20.36 29.74
N HIS A 403 19.39 21.06 29.01
CA HIS A 403 19.06 22.34 28.37
C HIS A 403 17.95 22.21 27.30
N PHE A 404 17.86 21.08 26.59
CA PHE A 404 16.89 20.89 25.51
C PHE A 404 15.58 20.24 25.95
N ASN A 405 15.47 19.81 27.22
CA ASN A 405 14.31 19.09 27.74
C ASN A 405 12.99 19.81 27.48
N VAL A 406 12.95 21.12 27.75
CA VAL A 406 11.74 21.94 27.59
C VAL A 406 11.30 21.98 26.11
N PHE A 407 12.22 22.17 25.18
CA PHE A 407 11.92 22.20 23.75
C PHE A 407 11.31 20.89 23.24
N PHE A 408 11.89 19.75 23.64
CA PHE A 408 11.40 18.44 23.21
C PHE A 408 10.06 18.08 23.84
N VAL A 409 9.82 18.41 25.11
CA VAL A 409 8.52 18.23 25.75
C VAL A 409 7.43 18.95 24.94
N TRP A 410 7.62 20.24 24.63
CA TRP A 410 6.65 21.00 23.83
C TRP A 410 6.46 20.41 22.43
N THR A 411 7.54 19.99 21.78
CA THR A 411 7.48 19.35 20.46
C THR A 411 6.63 18.08 20.49
N MET A 412 6.81 17.22 21.50
CA MET A 412 6.04 15.97 21.62
C MET A 412 4.57 16.23 21.91
N GLN A 413 4.26 17.17 22.81
CA GLN A 413 2.86 17.54 23.10
C GLN A 413 2.17 18.14 21.86
N LEU A 414 2.90 18.93 21.06
CA LEU A 414 2.39 19.47 19.80
C LEU A 414 2.11 18.37 18.77
N ILE A 415 2.98 17.37 18.65
CA ILE A 415 2.76 16.21 17.76
C ILE A 415 1.47 15.47 18.16
N ILE A 416 1.22 15.24 19.46
CA ILE A 416 -0.01 14.61 19.94
C ILE A 416 -1.23 15.44 19.52
N PHE A 417 -1.19 16.76 19.77
CA PHE A 417 -2.28 17.66 19.43
C PHE A 417 -2.56 17.69 17.93
N CYS A 418 -1.53 17.92 17.10
CA CYS A 418 -1.66 17.98 15.64
C CYS A 418 -2.22 16.68 15.07
N THR A 419 -1.76 15.52 15.56
CA THR A 419 -2.24 14.22 15.08
C THR A 419 -3.69 13.98 15.47
N CYS A 420 -4.08 14.28 16.71
CA CYS A 420 -5.47 14.14 17.17
C CYS A 420 -6.41 15.07 16.40
N PHE A 421 -5.99 16.31 16.15
CA PHE A 421 -6.77 17.27 15.39
C PHE A 421 -6.91 16.87 13.91
N ALA A 422 -5.85 16.36 13.28
CA ALA A 422 -5.91 15.84 11.92
C ALA A 422 -6.89 14.66 11.79
N LEU A 423 -6.89 13.75 12.77
CA LEU A 423 -7.84 12.64 12.81
C LEU A 423 -9.29 13.12 12.98
N PHE A 424 -9.52 14.12 13.83
CA PHE A 424 -10.82 14.75 14.00
C PHE A 424 -11.36 15.33 12.69
N LEU A 425 -10.56 16.09 11.96
CA LEU A 425 -10.98 16.66 10.66
C LEU A 425 -11.31 15.57 9.63
N ARG A 426 -10.57 14.45 9.66
CA ARG A 426 -10.72 13.40 8.65
C ARG A 426 -11.89 12.45 8.92
N PHE A 427 -12.14 12.11 10.18
CA PHE A 427 -13.11 11.09 10.58
C PHE A 427 -14.29 11.67 11.38
N TYR A 428 -14.60 12.96 11.17
CA TYR A 428 -15.68 13.67 11.84
C TYR A 428 -17.06 12.99 11.68
N ASP A 429 -17.28 12.28 10.57
CA ASP A 429 -18.59 11.69 10.24
C ASP A 429 -18.99 10.51 11.15
N ASP A 430 -18.02 9.76 11.71
CA ASP A 430 -18.26 8.57 12.54
C ASP A 430 -17.56 8.71 13.92
N PRO A 431 -18.24 9.26 14.95
CA PRO A 431 -17.63 9.63 16.24
C PRO A 431 -17.07 8.44 17.02
N LEU A 432 -17.70 7.26 16.92
CA LEU A 432 -17.26 6.04 17.63
C LEU A 432 -15.92 5.50 17.08
N PHE A 433 -15.72 5.59 15.77
CA PHE A 433 -14.47 5.18 15.13
C PHE A 433 -13.36 6.22 15.38
N LEU A 434 -13.72 7.51 15.34
CA LEU A 434 -12.81 8.58 15.73
C LEU A 434 -12.32 8.41 17.17
N ALA A 435 -13.21 8.12 18.13
CA ALA A 435 -12.83 7.86 19.52
C ALA A 435 -11.80 6.72 19.63
N LEU A 436 -11.97 5.63 18.88
CA LEU A 436 -11.03 4.52 18.86
C LEU A 436 -9.65 4.95 18.36
N LEU A 437 -9.60 5.69 17.26
CA LEU A 437 -8.34 6.19 16.71
C LEU A 437 -7.64 7.17 17.66
N LEU A 438 -8.41 8.02 18.35
CA LEU A 438 -7.88 8.95 19.35
C LEU A 438 -7.29 8.20 20.55
N THR A 439 -7.99 7.22 21.14
CA THR A 439 -7.46 6.41 22.25
C THR A 439 -6.20 5.65 21.85
N MET A 440 -6.18 5.06 20.65
CA MET A 440 -5.00 4.34 20.16
C MET A 440 -3.81 5.28 19.95
N THR A 441 -4.05 6.46 19.36
CA THR A 441 -2.99 7.43 19.04
C THR A 441 -2.39 8.04 20.31
N THR A 442 -3.23 8.46 21.26
CA THR A 442 -2.76 8.97 22.56
C THR A 442 -2.06 7.89 23.37
N GLY A 443 -2.51 6.64 23.30
CA GLY A 443 -1.85 5.48 23.93
C GLY A 443 -0.53 5.04 23.28
N VAL A 444 -0.13 5.63 22.16
CA VAL A 444 1.20 5.45 21.55
C VAL A 444 2.12 6.59 21.96
N LEU A 445 1.64 7.82 21.81
CA LEU A 445 2.46 9.02 21.89
C LEU A 445 2.58 9.60 23.31
N LYS A 446 1.77 9.16 24.28
CA LYS A 446 1.93 9.66 25.65
C LYS A 446 3.28 9.21 26.26
N PRO A 447 3.90 10.02 27.13
CA PRO A 447 5.20 9.74 27.74
C PRO A 447 5.18 8.46 28.58
N TYR A 448 4.13 8.29 29.39
CA TYR A 448 3.96 7.13 30.27
C TYR A 448 2.88 6.19 29.74
N ASN A 449 3.33 5.17 29.01
CA ASN A 449 2.46 4.15 28.45
C ASN A 449 2.14 3.03 29.45
N SER A 450 0.85 2.74 29.61
CA SER A 450 0.37 1.60 30.40
C SER A 450 -0.06 0.47 29.47
N MET A 451 0.23 -0.77 29.86
CA MET A 451 -0.24 -1.96 29.13
C MET A 451 -1.76 -2.15 29.24
N SER A 452 -2.38 -1.65 30.33
CA SER A 452 -3.83 -1.73 30.55
C SER A 452 -4.62 -0.97 29.49
N GLU A 453 -4.15 0.20 29.09
CA GLU A 453 -4.79 1.05 28.08
C GLU A 453 -4.65 0.48 26.66
N PHE A 454 -3.49 -0.13 26.36
CA PHE A 454 -3.31 -0.86 25.12
C PHE A 454 -4.25 -2.08 25.05
N GLY A 455 -4.39 -2.81 26.15
CA GLY A 455 -5.39 -3.87 26.27
C GLY A 455 -6.80 -3.35 26.01
N CYS A 456 -7.20 -2.27 26.71
CA CYS A 456 -8.51 -1.65 26.56
C CYS A 456 -8.81 -1.27 25.10
N SER A 457 -7.89 -0.56 24.46
CA SER A 457 -8.05 -0.13 23.07
C SER A 457 -8.11 -1.30 22.10
N LEU A 458 -7.32 -2.38 22.29
CA LEU A 458 -7.43 -3.60 21.50
C LEU A 458 -8.78 -4.31 21.67
N ALA A 459 -9.31 -4.37 22.89
CA ALA A 459 -10.63 -4.96 23.16
C ALA A 459 -11.75 -4.16 22.47
N ILE A 460 -11.65 -2.84 22.45
CA ILE A 460 -12.60 -1.97 21.74
C ILE A 460 -12.45 -2.14 20.22
N ALA A 461 -11.21 -2.27 19.71
CA ALA A 461 -10.95 -2.50 18.28
C ALA A 461 -11.60 -3.79 17.74
N MET A 462 -11.76 -4.83 18.58
CA MET A 462 -12.44 -6.08 18.20
C MET A 462 -13.91 -5.88 17.78
N GLN A 463 -14.55 -4.78 18.20
CA GLN A 463 -15.90 -4.42 17.73
C GLN A 463 -15.95 -4.26 16.20
N TRP A 464 -14.84 -3.86 15.59
CA TRP A 464 -14.66 -3.70 14.17
C TRP A 464 -14.06 -4.94 13.49
N ARG A 465 -14.26 -6.16 14.03
CA ARG A 465 -13.74 -7.42 13.43
C ARG A 465 -14.00 -7.59 11.92
N HIS A 466 -15.09 -7.00 11.42
CA HIS A 466 -15.44 -7.06 10.00
C HIS A 466 -14.41 -6.35 9.10
N LEU A 467 -13.64 -5.41 9.65
CA LEU A 467 -12.58 -4.66 8.97
C LEU A 467 -11.28 -5.42 8.87
N PHE A 468 -11.05 -6.44 9.71
CA PHE A 468 -9.83 -7.24 9.66
C PHE A 468 -9.66 -7.98 8.33
N LYS A 469 -10.76 -8.22 7.60
CA LYS A 469 -10.72 -8.76 6.23
C LYS A 469 -10.01 -7.85 5.23
N TYR A 470 -9.92 -6.54 5.52
CA TYR A 470 -9.29 -5.55 4.64
C TYR A 470 -7.84 -5.20 5.03
N PHE A 471 -7.29 -5.87 6.05
CA PHE A 471 -5.89 -5.69 6.46
C PHE A 471 -4.96 -6.25 5.38
N ARG A 472 -3.94 -5.48 4.98
CA ARG A 472 -3.00 -5.90 3.92
C ARG A 472 -1.84 -6.72 4.47
N ASN A 473 -1.25 -6.27 5.57
CA ASN A 473 0.00 -6.83 6.08
C ASN A 473 -0.24 -7.64 7.37
N VAL A 474 -1.24 -8.53 7.38
CA VAL A 474 -1.63 -9.31 8.57
C VAL A 474 -0.50 -10.20 9.05
N LEU A 475 0.20 -10.88 8.14
CA LEU A 475 1.31 -11.77 8.50
C LEU A 475 2.46 -11.00 9.16
N VAL A 476 2.87 -9.87 8.55
CA VAL A 476 3.94 -9.03 9.10
C VAL A 476 3.53 -8.48 10.47
N LEU A 477 2.30 -7.96 10.60
CA LEU A 477 1.79 -7.48 11.88
C LEU A 477 1.76 -8.59 12.94
N GLY A 478 1.32 -9.80 12.57
CA GLY A 478 1.28 -10.95 13.46
C GLY A 478 2.65 -11.32 14.00
N VAL A 479 3.65 -11.44 13.11
CA VAL A 479 5.04 -11.73 13.51
C VAL A 479 5.58 -10.62 14.41
N MET A 480 5.37 -9.35 14.06
CA MET A 480 5.85 -8.23 14.88
C MET A 480 5.21 -8.21 16.28
N VAL A 481 3.91 -8.50 16.39
CA VAL A 481 3.21 -8.62 17.68
C VAL A 481 3.78 -9.77 18.50
N THR A 482 3.96 -10.95 17.90
CA THR A 482 4.50 -12.12 18.61
C THR A 482 5.91 -11.84 19.13
N VAL A 483 6.77 -11.25 18.30
CA VAL A 483 8.12 -10.85 18.71
C VAL A 483 8.07 -9.83 19.84
N ALA A 484 7.24 -8.79 19.74
CA ALA A 484 7.12 -7.76 20.77
C ALA A 484 6.63 -8.31 22.12
N LEU A 485 5.66 -9.23 22.12
CA LEU A 485 5.12 -9.84 23.35
C LEU A 485 6.13 -10.74 24.07
N ILE A 486 7.02 -11.40 23.32
CA ILE A 486 8.06 -12.27 23.89
C ILE A 486 9.27 -11.42 24.34
N LEU A 487 9.72 -10.51 23.47
CA LEU A 487 10.98 -9.78 23.65
C LEU A 487 10.89 -8.70 24.74
N ALA A 488 9.77 -7.99 24.85
CA ALA A 488 9.60 -6.91 25.83
C ALA A 488 9.77 -7.37 27.29
N PRO A 489 9.07 -8.43 27.78
CA PRO A 489 9.28 -8.92 29.14
C PRO A 489 10.65 -9.58 29.35
N LEU A 490 11.19 -10.27 28.33
CA LEU A 490 12.51 -10.89 28.42
C LEU A 490 13.62 -9.84 28.57
N PHE A 491 13.59 -8.76 27.78
CA PHE A 491 14.57 -7.69 27.89
C PHE A 491 14.39 -6.83 29.13
N PHE A 492 13.16 -6.65 29.60
CA PHE A 492 12.92 -6.05 30.91
C PHE A 492 13.56 -6.87 32.04
N PHE A 493 13.31 -8.19 32.06
CA PHE A 493 13.84 -9.08 33.09
C PHE A 493 15.36 -9.17 33.05
N THR A 494 15.94 -9.34 31.85
CA THR A 494 17.39 -9.50 31.71
C THR A 494 18.15 -8.23 32.11
N TRP A 495 17.62 -7.04 31.80
CA TRP A 495 18.23 -5.78 32.20
C TRP A 495 18.02 -5.46 33.68
N LEU A 496 16.78 -5.43 34.18
CA LEU A 496 16.48 -4.94 35.53
C LEU A 496 16.71 -5.98 36.63
N HIS A 497 16.44 -7.26 36.39
CA HIS A 497 16.58 -8.28 37.43
C HIS A 497 17.93 -8.99 37.36
N THR A 498 18.37 -9.38 36.16
CA THR A 498 19.63 -10.15 36.04
C THR A 498 20.86 -9.29 35.78
N SER A 499 20.69 -8.00 35.42
CA SER A 499 21.77 -7.08 35.05
C SER A 499 22.73 -7.60 33.97
N THR A 500 22.29 -8.55 33.14
CA THR A 500 23.11 -9.19 32.09
C THR A 500 23.05 -8.45 30.75
N SER A 501 22.07 -7.57 30.58
CA SER A 501 21.76 -6.88 29.33
C SER A 501 21.82 -5.35 29.50
N ASN A 502 22.08 -4.63 28.40
CA ASN A 502 22.14 -3.17 28.36
C ASN A 502 20.72 -2.56 28.18
N ALA A 503 20.51 -1.34 28.70
CA ALA A 503 19.32 -0.52 28.49
C ALA A 503 18.90 -0.39 27.02
N ASN A 504 19.88 -0.37 26.10
CA ASN A 504 19.64 -0.32 24.65
C ASN A 504 18.78 -1.48 24.12
N PHE A 505 18.93 -2.68 24.69
CA PHE A 505 18.10 -3.82 24.30
C PHE A 505 16.65 -3.61 24.72
N TYR A 506 16.42 -3.13 25.94
CA TYR A 506 15.09 -2.80 26.42
C TYR A 506 14.45 -1.67 25.60
N PHE A 507 15.23 -0.64 25.23
CA PHE A 507 14.77 0.42 24.33
C PHE A 507 14.40 -0.10 22.93
N SER A 508 15.19 -1.02 22.37
CA SER A 508 14.85 -1.66 21.09
C SER A 508 13.52 -2.42 21.18
N ALA A 509 13.23 -3.07 22.31
CA ALA A 509 11.94 -3.73 22.52
C ALA A 509 10.78 -2.72 22.67
N SER A 510 10.98 -1.60 23.37
CA SER A 510 9.94 -0.55 23.47
C SER A 510 9.65 0.10 22.11
N LEU A 511 10.68 0.31 21.27
CA LEU A 511 10.51 0.82 19.90
C LEU A 511 9.73 -0.18 19.05
N MET A 512 10.01 -1.47 19.17
CA MET A 512 9.26 -2.53 18.48
C MET A 512 7.78 -2.54 18.88
N VAL A 513 7.47 -2.40 20.17
CA VAL A 513 6.09 -2.26 20.66
C VAL A 513 5.43 -1.00 20.08
N GLY A 514 6.16 0.12 20.02
CA GLY A 514 5.71 1.36 19.38
C GLY A 514 5.35 1.17 17.90
N VAL A 515 6.23 0.54 17.13
CA VAL A 515 6.01 0.22 15.70
C VAL A 515 4.78 -0.67 15.51
N VAL A 516 4.62 -1.69 16.35
CA VAL A 516 3.43 -2.56 16.32
C VAL A 516 2.15 -1.75 16.52
N ARG A 517 2.12 -0.84 17.50
CA ARG A 517 0.95 -0.02 17.78
C ARG A 517 0.64 0.96 16.64
N VAL A 518 1.65 1.64 16.10
CA VAL A 518 1.47 2.54 14.94
C VAL A 518 0.96 1.78 13.72
N GLN A 519 1.52 0.60 13.46
CA GLN A 519 1.10 -0.24 12.35
C GLN A 519 -0.34 -0.74 12.51
N LEU A 520 -0.75 -1.08 13.74
CA LEU A 520 -2.14 -1.45 14.04
C LEU A 520 -3.10 -0.28 13.74
N ILE A 521 -2.75 0.95 14.14
CA ILE A 521 -3.54 2.15 13.86
C ILE A 521 -3.66 2.40 12.36
N SER A 522 -2.54 2.36 11.63
CA SER A 522 -2.50 2.59 10.18
C SER A 522 -3.33 1.56 9.40
N GLN A 523 -3.21 0.27 9.76
CA GLN A 523 -4.01 -0.79 9.14
C GLN A 523 -5.50 -0.63 9.43
N LEU A 524 -5.86 -0.24 10.66
CA LEU A 524 -7.24 -0.04 11.05
C LEU A 524 -7.88 1.16 10.32
N ALA A 525 -7.19 2.30 10.25
CA ALA A 525 -7.63 3.47 9.51
C ALA A 525 -7.75 3.19 8.00
N SER A 526 -6.75 2.52 7.42
CA SER A 526 -6.75 2.12 6.00
C SER A 526 -7.88 1.14 5.69
N ALA A 527 -8.08 0.13 6.53
CA ALA A 527 -9.15 -0.84 6.39
C ALA A 527 -10.54 -0.20 6.48
N TYR A 528 -10.70 0.78 7.37
CA TYR A 528 -11.95 1.53 7.51
C TYR A 528 -12.29 2.33 6.25
N LEU A 529 -11.31 3.04 5.69
CA LEU A 529 -11.49 3.76 4.43
C LEU A 529 -11.81 2.80 3.26
N ARG A 530 -11.14 1.63 3.18
CA ARG A 530 -11.49 0.59 2.19
C ARG A 530 -12.89 0.02 2.40
N GLY A 531 -13.28 -0.17 3.66
CA GLY A 531 -14.61 -0.66 4.03
C GLY A 531 -15.71 0.32 3.61
N GLN A 532 -15.51 1.63 3.82
CA GLN A 532 -16.42 2.66 3.31
C GLN A 532 -16.48 2.66 1.78
N PHE A 533 -15.33 2.53 1.12
CA PHE A 533 -15.27 2.46 -0.33
C PHE A 533 -16.08 1.28 -0.89
N HIS A 534 -15.92 0.08 -0.34
CA HIS A 534 -16.71 -1.09 -0.76
C HIS A 534 -18.20 -0.99 -0.39
N LYS A 535 -18.57 -0.27 0.67
CA LYS A 535 -20.00 0.01 0.93
C LYS A 535 -20.60 0.96 -0.09
N LYS A 536 -19.85 1.96 -0.54
CA LYS A 536 -20.32 2.97 -1.49
C LYS A 536 -20.40 2.45 -2.93
N PHE A 537 -19.48 1.57 -3.32
CA PHE A 537 -19.36 1.10 -4.71
C PHE A 537 -19.57 -0.42 -4.88
N GLY A 538 -19.92 -1.15 -3.82
CA GLY A 538 -20.09 -2.61 -3.83
C GLY A 538 -18.80 -3.38 -3.56
N SER A 539 -18.92 -4.71 -3.40
CA SER A 539 -17.78 -5.61 -3.10
C SER A 539 -16.80 -5.76 -4.26
N ASN A 540 -17.25 -5.53 -5.48
CA ASN A 540 -16.45 -5.43 -6.70
C ASN A 540 -16.90 -4.19 -7.47
N PRO A 541 -16.42 -3.01 -7.08
CA PRO A 541 -16.77 -1.80 -7.79
C PRO A 541 -16.18 -1.89 -9.20
N ARG A 542 -17.07 -2.07 -10.16
CA ARG A 542 -16.75 -2.04 -11.59
C ARG A 542 -17.16 -0.68 -12.12
N LEU A 543 -16.27 -0.03 -12.84
CA LEU A 543 -16.64 1.11 -13.67
C LEU A 543 -17.64 0.65 -14.75
N SER A 544 -18.34 1.58 -15.41
CA SER A 544 -19.21 1.25 -16.56
C SER A 544 -18.45 0.54 -17.71
N THR A 545 -17.11 0.58 -17.66
CA THR A 545 -16.17 -0.12 -18.54
C THR A 545 -15.83 -1.56 -18.10
N GLY A 546 -16.38 -2.05 -16.98
CA GLY A 546 -16.13 -3.40 -16.45
C GLY A 546 -14.86 -3.56 -15.60
N ALA A 547 -14.00 -2.53 -15.53
CA ALA A 547 -12.73 -2.57 -14.80
C ALA A 547 -12.92 -2.57 -13.27
N LYS A 548 -12.20 -3.46 -12.57
CA LYS A 548 -12.25 -3.61 -11.11
C LYS A 548 -11.45 -2.48 -10.43
N VAL A 549 -12.13 -1.64 -9.65
CA VAL A 549 -11.49 -0.56 -8.90
C VAL A 549 -10.94 -1.10 -7.58
N VAL A 550 -9.62 -1.11 -7.42
CA VAL A 550 -8.97 -1.43 -6.15
C VAL A 550 -8.58 -0.12 -5.46
N PRO A 551 -9.10 0.19 -4.26
CA PRO A 551 -8.75 1.41 -3.55
C PRO A 551 -7.29 1.34 -3.08
N CYS A 552 -6.39 1.97 -3.86
CA CYS A 552 -4.99 2.16 -3.48
C CYS A 552 -4.89 3.36 -2.53
N ILE A 553 -5.21 3.15 -1.26
CA ILE A 553 -4.88 4.11 -0.21
C ILE A 553 -3.40 3.86 0.12
N ARG A 554 -2.53 4.73 -0.37
CA ARG A 554 -1.11 4.74 0.03
C ARG A 554 -1.07 5.04 1.53
N SER A 555 -0.61 4.06 2.29
CA SER A 555 -0.40 4.10 3.75
C SER A 555 0.80 4.95 4.09
#